data_AF-A0A4Q3A1X1-F1
#
_entry.id   AF-A0A4Q3A1X1-F1
#
_cell.length_a   1.000
_cell.length_b   1.000
_cell.length_c   1.000
_cell.angle_alpha   90.00
_cell.angle_beta   90.00
_cell.angle_gamma   90.00
#
_symmetry.space_group_name_H-M   'P 1'
#
loop_
_entity.id
_entity.type
_entity.pdbx_description
1 polymer ?
#
loop_
_entity_poly.entity_id
_entity_poly.type
_entity_poly.pdbx_seq_one_letter_code
_entity_poly.pdbx_strand_id
1 'polypeptide(L)'
;MKFSIGDKVVLKRTGEEGTVVSYINKQMVEVEINGTTFPTYLDEVDHPYLKWFTEKKKPQKIKGDIEQMPVERIKERPQRLARGIYLSFIPVFKPNETEDIVDYFKVHLLNELPDDIQFSYDVKLLHQSEFRHEGKLHAFGNLYLHNVPFEDMNDQPRFHWQVAHTTNIEMQAEEGVVRIKPVKLFSQISEMLQKNEPSFSYMLMEDFRQKEKKKEERQQKRVVLEKPPASHFSKLLTDAPRYELDLHIEKLVSSIQGLSNADMLAIQLETLQKFLNIAISHKQDRMVIIHGLGKGVLKDEVHKMLKQTPQVKRFTNEWQGQYGFGATVVQFKH
;
A
#
# COMPACT_ATOMS: atom_id res chain seq x y z
N MET A 1 19.55 -40.94 37.84
CA MET A 1 20.94 -41.08 37.35
C MET A 1 21.33 -39.74 36.76
N LYS A 2 22.57 -39.26 36.99
CA LYS A 2 22.97 -37.88 36.64
C LYS A 2 23.33 -37.68 35.16
N PHE A 3 23.65 -38.76 34.44
CA PHE A 3 24.00 -38.73 33.02
C PHE A 3 23.25 -39.87 32.30
N SER A 4 23.16 -39.83 30.98
CA SER A 4 22.60 -40.87 30.11
C SER A 4 23.65 -41.33 29.09
N ILE A 5 23.49 -42.54 28.56
CA ILE A 5 24.34 -43.01 27.45
C ILE A 5 24.11 -42.08 26.26
N GLY A 6 25.19 -41.57 25.67
CA GLY A 6 25.17 -40.56 24.60
C GLY A 6 25.27 -39.11 25.07
N ASP A 7 25.24 -38.84 26.38
CA ASP A 7 25.44 -37.48 26.88
C ASP A 7 26.88 -37.03 26.70
N LYS A 8 27.05 -35.78 26.26
CA LYS A 8 28.35 -35.10 26.27
C LYS A 8 28.68 -34.67 27.68
N VAL A 9 29.89 -35.00 28.11
CA VAL A 9 30.38 -34.76 29.45
C VAL A 9 31.81 -34.20 29.41
N VAL A 10 32.19 -33.51 30.48
CA VAL A 10 33.54 -32.97 30.68
C VAL A 10 34.15 -33.60 31.91
N LEU A 11 35.39 -34.07 31.79
CA LEU A 11 36.15 -34.53 32.95
C LEU A 11 36.63 -33.31 33.74
N LYS A 12 36.36 -33.27 35.04
CA LYS A 12 36.75 -32.15 35.91
C LYS A 12 38.27 -32.00 36.03
N ARG A 13 39.01 -33.11 35.94
CA ARG A 13 40.46 -33.14 36.15
C ARG A 13 41.26 -32.71 34.92
N THR A 14 40.91 -33.22 33.74
CA THR A 14 41.61 -32.90 32.47
C THR A 14 40.94 -31.77 31.69
N GLY A 15 39.66 -31.51 31.97
CA GLY A 15 38.86 -30.53 31.26
C GLY A 15 38.45 -30.97 29.86
N GLU A 16 38.76 -32.20 29.47
CA GLU A 16 38.48 -32.79 28.16
C GLU A 16 36.99 -33.13 28.02
N GLU A 17 36.46 -32.91 26.81
CA GLU A 17 35.09 -33.27 26.44
C GLU A 17 35.06 -34.71 25.90
N GLY A 18 34.10 -35.50 26.37
CA GLY A 18 33.87 -36.86 25.91
C GLY A 18 32.39 -37.21 25.88
N THR A 19 32.08 -38.42 25.41
CA THR A 19 30.70 -38.93 25.33
C THR A 19 30.57 -40.20 26.18
N VAL A 20 29.50 -40.31 26.96
CA VAL A 20 29.24 -41.51 27.77
C VAL A 20 28.81 -42.66 26.85
N VAL A 21 29.59 -43.73 26.79
CA VAL A 21 29.33 -44.91 25.94
C VAL A 21 28.60 -46.00 26.70
N SER A 22 29.03 -46.28 27.93
CA SER A 22 28.47 -47.40 28.71
C SER A 22 28.57 -47.16 30.23
N TYR A 23 27.80 -47.94 30.99
CA TYR A 23 27.87 -47.99 32.46
C TYR A 23 28.57 -49.27 32.89
N ILE A 24 29.69 -49.14 33.61
CA ILE A 24 30.36 -50.31 34.21
C ILE A 24 29.63 -50.71 35.49
N ASN A 25 29.29 -49.75 36.34
CA ASN A 25 28.54 -49.96 37.58
C ASN A 25 27.84 -48.67 38.04
N LYS A 26 27.25 -48.66 39.25
CA LYS A 26 26.53 -47.49 39.80
C LYS A 26 27.43 -46.26 40.06
N GLN A 27 28.75 -46.41 40.04
CA GLN A 27 29.74 -45.39 40.39
C GLN A 27 30.72 -45.06 39.25
N MET A 28 30.82 -45.89 38.21
CA MET A 28 31.74 -45.74 37.08
C MET A 28 31.04 -45.80 35.73
N VAL A 29 31.47 -44.92 34.83
CA VAL A 29 31.02 -44.78 33.45
C VAL A 29 32.19 -44.89 32.49
N GLU A 30 31.98 -45.44 31.31
CA GLU A 30 32.94 -45.37 30.21
C GLU A 30 32.67 -44.11 29.38
N VAL A 31 33.70 -43.28 29.27
CA VAL A 31 33.66 -42.04 28.48
C VAL A 31 34.63 -42.18 27.32
N GLU A 32 34.14 -41.95 26.10
CA GLU A 32 34.96 -41.88 24.90
C GLU A 32 35.47 -40.46 24.66
N ILE A 33 36.79 -40.32 24.53
CA ILE A 33 37.48 -39.08 24.22
C ILE A 33 38.35 -39.36 22.99
N ASN A 34 38.10 -38.66 21.87
CA ASN A 34 38.89 -38.77 20.63
C ASN A 34 39.11 -40.23 20.14
N GLY A 35 38.11 -41.10 20.30
CA GLY A 35 38.16 -42.51 19.85
C GLY A 35 38.88 -43.47 20.80
N THR A 36 39.23 -43.03 22.02
CA THR A 36 39.72 -43.91 23.10
C THR A 36 38.74 -43.90 24.26
N THR A 37 38.40 -45.07 24.79
CA THR A 37 37.48 -45.22 25.92
C THR A 37 38.22 -45.28 27.26
N PHE A 38 37.78 -44.47 28.22
CA PHE A 38 38.35 -44.41 29.56
C PHE A 38 37.27 -44.67 30.63
N PRO A 39 37.50 -45.60 31.57
CA PRO A 39 36.62 -45.74 32.73
C PRO A 39 36.85 -44.57 33.70
N THR A 40 35.79 -43.82 34.00
CA THR A 40 35.82 -42.62 34.86
C THR A 40 34.72 -42.70 35.92
N TYR A 41 34.98 -42.17 37.11
CA TYR A 41 33.98 -42.10 38.18
C TYR A 41 32.96 -40.97 37.93
N LEU A 42 31.71 -41.21 38.32
CA LEU A 42 30.59 -40.28 38.05
C LEU A 42 30.74 -38.90 38.72
N ASP A 43 31.54 -38.79 39.79
CA ASP A 43 31.84 -37.56 40.52
C ASP A 43 32.90 -36.68 39.83
N GLU A 44 33.76 -37.29 39.02
CA GLU A 44 34.79 -36.63 38.21
C GLU A 44 34.25 -36.12 36.86
N VAL A 45 32.96 -36.34 36.58
CA VAL A 45 32.29 -35.99 35.33
C VAL A 45 31.27 -34.87 35.56
N ASP A 46 31.22 -33.89 34.65
CA ASP A 46 30.28 -32.76 34.70
C ASP A 46 29.68 -32.45 33.32
N HIS A 47 28.62 -31.64 33.27
CA HIS A 47 28.04 -31.22 31.99
C HIS A 47 28.84 -30.07 31.33
N PRO A 48 29.03 -30.10 30.00
CA PRO A 48 29.80 -29.10 29.26
C PRO A 48 29.08 -27.74 29.15
N TYR A 49 27.79 -27.65 29.49
CA TYR A 49 26.96 -26.47 29.24
C TYR A 49 27.53 -25.17 29.83
N LEU A 50 28.11 -25.23 31.02
CA LEU A 50 28.68 -24.04 31.66
C LEU A 50 29.93 -23.54 30.91
N LYS A 51 30.78 -24.44 30.41
CA LYS A 51 31.96 -24.06 29.62
C LYS A 51 31.56 -23.44 28.28
N TRP A 52 30.60 -24.04 27.57
CA TRP A 52 30.14 -23.48 26.28
C TRP A 52 29.48 -22.10 26.42
N PHE A 53 28.87 -21.81 27.56
CA PHE A 53 28.24 -20.51 27.81
C PHE A 53 29.23 -19.44 28.28
N THR A 54 30.26 -19.82 29.05
CA THR A 54 31.25 -18.88 29.61
C THR A 54 32.42 -18.62 28.67
N GLU A 55 32.80 -19.59 27.84
CA GLU A 55 33.81 -19.41 26.81
C GLU A 55 33.22 -18.69 25.61
N LYS A 56 33.44 -17.37 25.54
CA LYS A 56 33.25 -16.60 24.31
C LYS A 56 34.16 -17.19 23.24
N LYS A 57 33.61 -18.03 22.35
CA LYS A 57 34.33 -18.51 21.16
C LYS A 57 34.90 -17.30 20.43
N LYS A 58 36.22 -17.12 20.47
CA LYS A 58 36.89 -16.16 19.60
C LYS A 58 36.60 -16.62 18.16
N PRO A 59 36.05 -15.78 17.29
CA PRO A 59 35.82 -16.17 15.91
C PRO A 59 37.16 -16.61 15.34
N GLN A 60 37.27 -17.89 14.99
CA GLN A 60 38.42 -18.40 14.28
C GLN A 60 38.46 -17.63 12.96
N LYS A 61 39.47 -16.77 12.79
CA LYS A 61 39.75 -16.17 11.50
C LYS A 61 40.11 -17.32 10.57
N ILE A 62 39.18 -17.69 9.71
CA ILE A 62 39.43 -18.60 8.59
C ILE A 62 40.55 -17.94 7.77
N LYS A 63 41.77 -18.47 7.86
CA LYS A 63 42.85 -18.15 6.92
C LYS A 63 42.61 -18.99 5.68
N GLY A 64 41.65 -18.57 4.86
CA GLY A 64 41.49 -19.03 3.48
C GLY A 64 41.76 -17.84 2.58
N ASP A 65 42.42 -18.08 1.44
CA ASP A 65 42.50 -17.07 0.38
C ASP A 65 41.08 -16.58 0.05
N ILE A 66 40.92 -15.26 -0.01
CA ILE A 66 39.63 -14.58 -0.21
C ILE A 66 38.92 -15.09 -1.48
N GLU A 67 39.66 -15.69 -2.42
CA GLU A 67 39.18 -16.25 -3.69
C GLU A 67 38.41 -17.58 -3.57
N GLN A 68 38.53 -18.32 -2.46
CA GLN A 68 37.82 -19.60 -2.28
C GLN A 68 36.60 -19.50 -1.36
N MET A 69 36.20 -18.29 -0.94
CA MET A 69 34.89 -18.13 -0.34
C MET A 69 33.85 -18.38 -1.44
N PRO A 70 32.89 -19.31 -1.25
CA PRO A 70 31.81 -19.44 -2.22
C PRO A 70 31.16 -18.08 -2.33
N VAL A 71 31.25 -17.47 -3.52
CA VAL A 71 30.58 -16.20 -3.82
C VAL A 71 29.13 -16.42 -3.40
N GLU A 72 28.72 -15.71 -2.34
CA GLU A 72 27.35 -15.75 -1.88
C GLU A 72 26.53 -15.40 -3.12
N ARG A 73 25.79 -16.38 -3.65
CA ARG A 73 24.98 -16.16 -4.84
C ARG A 73 24.13 -14.96 -4.49
N ILE A 74 24.39 -13.84 -5.13
CA ILE A 74 23.58 -12.64 -5.02
C ILE A 74 22.21 -13.15 -5.44
N LYS A 75 21.33 -13.44 -4.46
CA LYS A 75 19.94 -13.74 -4.76
C LYS A 75 19.50 -12.49 -5.50
N GLU A 76 19.24 -12.65 -6.80
CA GLU A 76 18.63 -11.60 -7.60
C GLU A 76 17.45 -11.12 -6.76
N ARG A 77 17.58 -9.92 -6.21
CA ARG A 77 16.49 -9.37 -5.42
C ARG A 77 15.32 -9.33 -6.39
N PRO A 78 14.16 -9.94 -6.06
CA PRO A 78 13.00 -9.84 -6.91
C PRO A 78 12.83 -8.37 -7.28
N GLN A 79 12.47 -8.10 -8.55
CA GLN A 79 12.23 -6.74 -9.02
C GLN A 79 11.37 -6.04 -7.98
N ARG A 80 11.95 -5.01 -7.36
CA ARG A 80 11.26 -4.29 -6.30
C ARG A 80 10.03 -3.67 -6.92
N LEU A 81 8.92 -3.69 -6.17
CA LEU A 81 7.76 -2.91 -6.53
C LEU A 81 8.18 -1.45 -6.74
N ALA A 82 7.40 -0.71 -7.52
CA ALA A 82 7.69 0.70 -7.74
C ALA A 82 7.75 1.45 -6.40
N ARG A 83 8.35 2.63 -6.39
CA ARG A 83 8.47 3.45 -5.18
C ARG A 83 7.06 3.81 -4.68
N GLY A 84 6.74 3.43 -3.45
CA GLY A 84 5.44 3.70 -2.85
C GLY A 84 5.11 2.82 -1.65
N ILE A 85 3.90 2.97 -1.13
CA ILE A 85 3.34 2.14 -0.07
C ILE A 85 2.29 1.22 -0.69
N TYR A 86 2.33 -0.06 -0.35
CA TYR A 86 1.45 -1.07 -0.90
C TYR A 86 0.74 -1.86 0.19
N LEU A 87 -0.48 -2.27 -0.12
CA LEU A 87 -1.20 -3.30 0.63
C LEU A 87 -1.15 -4.61 -0.17
N SER A 88 -0.40 -5.58 0.32
CA SER A 88 -0.21 -6.89 -0.30
C SER A 88 -1.14 -7.93 0.32
N PHE A 89 -1.71 -8.77 -0.53
CA PHE A 89 -2.61 -9.86 -0.16
C PHE A 89 -2.02 -11.19 -0.64
N ILE A 90 -1.73 -12.06 0.32
CA ILE A 90 -1.19 -13.39 0.05
C ILE A 90 -2.28 -14.42 0.32
N PRO A 91 -2.84 -15.09 -0.70
CA PRO A 91 -3.84 -16.14 -0.48
C PRO A 91 -3.23 -17.36 0.19
N VAL A 92 -3.91 -17.91 1.17
CA VAL A 92 -3.62 -19.22 1.76
C VAL A 92 -4.70 -20.19 1.29
N PHE A 93 -4.28 -21.26 0.64
CA PHE A 93 -5.17 -22.26 0.08
C PHE A 93 -5.37 -23.41 1.05
N LYS A 94 -6.59 -23.96 1.07
CA LYS A 94 -6.89 -25.23 1.72
C LYS A 94 -7.06 -26.33 0.68
N PRO A 95 -6.48 -27.53 0.92
CA PRO A 95 -6.69 -28.66 0.03
C PRO A 95 -8.14 -29.12 0.13
N ASN A 96 -8.79 -29.25 -1.02
CA ASN A 96 -10.14 -29.77 -1.15
C ASN A 96 -10.15 -30.96 -2.13
N GLU A 97 -11.21 -31.77 -2.11
CA GLU A 97 -11.26 -33.03 -2.90
C GLU A 97 -11.12 -32.85 -4.41
N THR A 98 -11.37 -31.65 -4.94
CA THR A 98 -11.38 -31.35 -6.38
C THR A 98 -10.33 -30.30 -6.77
N GLU A 99 -10.34 -29.15 -6.11
CA GLU A 99 -9.41 -28.05 -6.36
C GLU A 99 -9.09 -27.32 -5.06
N ASP A 100 -7.89 -26.75 -4.99
CA ASP A 100 -7.45 -25.92 -3.87
C ASP A 100 -8.25 -24.60 -3.83
N ILE A 101 -8.95 -24.35 -2.72
CA ILE A 101 -9.76 -23.15 -2.54
C ILE A 101 -9.01 -22.18 -1.63
N VAL A 102 -9.11 -20.88 -1.91
CA VAL A 102 -8.59 -19.84 -1.01
C VAL A 102 -9.39 -19.86 0.29
N ASP A 103 -8.71 -20.06 1.41
CA ASP A 103 -9.31 -20.07 2.74
C ASP A 103 -9.34 -18.64 3.32
N TYR A 104 -8.18 -17.98 3.36
CA TYR A 104 -8.04 -16.60 3.82
C TYR A 104 -6.87 -15.90 3.14
N PHE A 105 -6.84 -14.57 3.22
CA PHE A 105 -5.72 -13.75 2.76
C PHE A 105 -4.91 -13.23 3.95
N LYS A 106 -3.59 -13.33 3.87
CA LYS A 106 -2.67 -12.62 4.76
C LYS A 106 -2.42 -11.23 4.20
N VAL A 107 -2.83 -10.21 4.95
CA VAL A 107 -2.66 -8.81 4.54
C VAL A 107 -1.35 -8.27 5.12
N HIS A 108 -0.51 -7.72 4.25
CA HIS A 108 0.75 -7.08 4.63
C HIS A 108 0.78 -5.63 4.15
N LEU A 109 1.30 -4.74 4.99
CA LEU A 109 1.69 -3.39 4.59
C LEU A 109 3.15 -3.41 4.15
N LEU A 110 3.42 -2.95 2.94
CA LEU A 110 4.77 -2.84 2.38
C LEU A 110 5.12 -1.37 2.23
N ASN A 111 6.23 -0.96 2.83
CA ASN A 111 6.79 0.37 2.65
C ASN A 111 8.00 0.28 1.71
N GLU A 112 7.85 0.64 0.43
CA GLU A 112 8.99 0.74 -0.51
C GLU A 112 9.56 2.17 -0.57
N LEU A 113 9.24 3.03 0.40
CA LEU A 113 9.85 4.35 0.55
C LEU A 113 11.11 4.28 1.42
N PRO A 114 12.09 5.17 1.19
CA PRO A 114 13.30 5.29 2.00
C PRO A 114 13.04 5.95 3.37
N ASP A 115 11.79 6.28 3.68
CA ASP A 115 11.40 7.04 4.85
C ASP A 115 10.58 6.20 5.85
N ASP A 116 10.74 6.51 7.13
CA ASP A 116 10.00 5.88 8.22
C ASP A 116 8.59 6.49 8.34
N ILE A 117 7.59 5.63 8.26
CA ILE A 117 6.19 6.02 8.26
C ILE A 117 5.49 5.60 9.54
N GLN A 118 4.55 6.42 10.00
CA GLN A 118 3.54 6.04 10.98
C GLN A 118 2.25 5.73 10.24
N PHE A 119 1.68 4.55 10.46
CA PHE A 119 0.46 4.13 9.79
C PHE A 119 -0.66 3.89 10.80
N SER A 120 -1.89 4.10 10.35
CA SER A 120 -3.13 3.71 10.99
C SER A 120 -3.97 2.99 9.95
N TYR A 121 -4.47 1.81 10.32
CA TYR A 121 -5.20 0.91 9.44
C TYR A 121 -6.47 0.44 10.16
N ASP A 122 -7.62 0.58 9.50
CA ASP A 122 -8.94 0.22 10.03
C ASP A 122 -9.77 -0.47 8.94
N VAL A 123 -10.11 -1.73 9.17
CA VAL A 123 -10.98 -2.51 8.30
C VAL A 123 -12.41 -2.43 8.80
N LYS A 124 -13.31 -1.97 7.93
CA LYS A 124 -14.74 -1.87 8.24
C LYS A 124 -15.55 -2.81 7.37
N LEU A 125 -16.30 -3.70 7.99
CA LEU A 125 -17.36 -4.53 7.38
C LEU A 125 -18.71 -4.02 7.85
N LEU A 126 -19.67 -3.88 6.93
CA LEU A 126 -21.06 -3.49 7.26
C LEU A 126 -21.18 -2.27 8.20
N HIS A 127 -20.24 -1.33 8.11
CA HIS A 127 -20.12 -0.12 8.95
C HIS A 127 -19.61 -0.32 10.39
N GLN A 128 -19.19 -1.53 10.77
CA GLN A 128 -18.50 -1.82 12.02
C GLN A 128 -17.00 -1.97 11.77
N SER A 129 -16.17 -1.47 12.69
CA SER A 129 -14.71 -1.66 12.66
C SER A 129 -14.43 -3.07 13.17
N GLU A 130 -13.92 -3.92 12.29
CA GLU A 130 -13.59 -5.31 12.59
C GLU A 130 -12.17 -5.42 13.13
N PHE A 131 -11.24 -4.68 12.51
CA PHE A 131 -9.84 -4.69 12.88
C PHE A 131 -9.23 -3.30 12.77
N ARG A 132 -8.44 -2.92 13.79
CA ARG A 132 -7.67 -1.68 13.79
C ARG A 132 -6.25 -1.94 14.25
N HIS A 133 -5.28 -1.40 13.51
CA HIS A 133 -3.88 -1.44 13.89
C HIS A 133 -3.19 -0.12 13.57
N GLU A 134 -2.40 0.37 14.52
CA GLU A 134 -1.58 1.56 14.37
C GLU A 134 -0.15 1.23 14.79
N GLY A 135 0.82 1.85 14.13
CA GLY A 135 2.22 1.56 14.39
C GLY A 135 3.16 2.39 13.54
N LYS A 136 4.45 2.06 13.67
CA LYS A 136 5.52 2.63 12.85
C LYS A 136 6.10 1.54 11.97
N LEU A 137 6.38 1.87 10.72
CA LEU A 137 7.01 1.00 9.76
C LEU A 137 8.26 1.69 9.21
N HIS A 138 9.39 1.00 9.32
CA HIS A 138 10.67 1.52 8.85
C HIS A 138 10.71 1.56 7.31
N ALA A 139 11.63 2.36 6.79
CA ALA A 139 12.00 2.39 5.38
C ALA A 139 12.25 0.99 4.83
N PHE A 140 11.69 0.68 3.65
CA PHE A 140 11.85 -0.63 3.01
C PHE A 140 11.38 -1.82 3.86
N GLY A 141 10.54 -1.57 4.86
CA GLY A 141 9.98 -2.56 5.76
C GLY A 141 8.68 -3.17 5.26
N ASN A 142 8.39 -4.38 5.72
CA ASN A 142 7.08 -5.01 5.60
C ASN A 142 6.51 -5.32 6.98
N LEU A 143 5.18 -5.29 7.09
CA LEU A 143 4.47 -5.62 8.32
C LEU A 143 3.24 -6.45 8.01
N TYR A 144 3.13 -7.60 8.69
CA TYR A 144 1.90 -8.38 8.70
C TYR A 144 0.83 -7.67 9.54
N LEU A 145 -0.35 -7.45 8.98
CA LEU A 145 -1.46 -6.79 9.65
C LEU A 145 -2.41 -7.81 10.28
N HIS A 146 -3.12 -8.57 9.45
CA HIS A 146 -4.08 -9.58 9.89
C HIS A 146 -4.45 -10.54 8.75
N ASN A 147 -5.25 -11.55 9.09
CA ASN A 147 -5.91 -12.43 8.13
C ASN A 147 -7.31 -11.90 7.81
N VAL A 148 -7.71 -12.00 6.54
CA VAL A 148 -9.09 -11.76 6.09
C VAL A 148 -9.63 -13.05 5.50
N PRO A 149 -10.67 -13.66 6.09
CA PRO A 149 -11.37 -14.79 5.51
C PRO A 149 -11.83 -14.51 4.07
N PHE A 150 -11.79 -15.52 3.20
CA PHE A 150 -12.27 -15.36 1.83
C PHE A 150 -13.75 -14.97 1.77
N GLU A 151 -14.55 -15.47 2.72
CA GLU A 151 -15.98 -15.20 2.84
C GLU A 151 -16.27 -13.71 3.07
N ASP A 152 -15.51 -13.09 3.97
CA ASP A 152 -15.61 -11.67 4.33
C ASP A 152 -15.31 -10.73 3.16
N MET A 153 -14.53 -11.19 2.18
CA MET A 153 -14.25 -10.42 0.97
C MET A 153 -15.49 -10.23 0.08
N ASN A 154 -16.49 -11.10 0.19
CA ASN A 154 -17.76 -10.93 -0.53
C ASN A 154 -18.54 -9.70 -0.05
N ASP A 155 -18.42 -9.36 1.23
CA ASP A 155 -19.08 -8.22 1.87
C ASP A 155 -18.38 -6.87 1.58
N GLN A 156 -17.36 -6.88 0.72
CA GLN A 156 -16.62 -5.71 0.26
C GLN A 156 -16.05 -4.86 1.42
N PRO A 157 -15.11 -5.44 2.19
CA PRO A 157 -14.50 -4.76 3.31
C PRO A 157 -13.83 -3.46 2.84
N ARG A 158 -13.97 -2.41 3.67
CA ARG A 158 -13.35 -1.11 3.42
C ARG A 158 -12.07 -1.01 4.23
N PHE A 159 -10.94 -1.08 3.55
CA PHE A 159 -9.62 -0.95 4.14
C PHE A 159 -9.26 0.54 4.22
N HIS A 160 -9.55 1.16 5.36
CA HIS A 160 -9.15 2.54 5.60
C HIS A 160 -7.69 2.53 6.04
N TRP A 161 -6.89 3.35 5.40
CA TRP A 161 -5.48 3.50 5.72
C TRP A 161 -5.17 4.98 5.83
N GLN A 162 -4.27 5.30 6.74
CA GLN A 162 -3.72 6.61 6.92
C GLN A 162 -2.24 6.46 7.18
N VAL A 163 -1.42 7.24 6.49
CA VAL A 163 0.03 7.22 6.65
C VAL A 163 0.54 8.64 6.83
N ALA A 164 1.41 8.83 7.81
CA ALA A 164 2.13 10.07 8.07
C ALA A 164 3.64 9.80 8.14
N HIS A 165 4.46 10.80 7.80
CA HIS A 165 5.90 10.72 8.03
C HIS A 165 6.21 10.80 9.53
N THR A 166 7.11 9.94 10.00
CA THR A 166 7.60 10.00 11.39
C THR A 166 8.57 11.17 11.58
N THR A 167 9.42 11.43 10.58
CA THR A 167 10.52 12.41 10.67
C THR A 167 10.10 13.82 10.27
N ASN A 168 9.10 13.96 9.39
CA ASN A 168 8.69 15.25 8.84
C ASN A 168 7.19 15.50 9.06
N ILE A 169 6.86 16.21 10.14
CA ILE A 169 5.50 16.63 10.51
C ILE A 169 4.92 17.65 9.49
N GLU A 170 5.77 18.29 8.66
CA GLU A 170 5.33 19.20 7.59
C GLU A 170 4.86 18.46 6.33
N MET A 171 4.98 17.13 6.24
CA MET A 171 4.36 16.36 5.15
C MET A 171 2.88 16.09 5.47
N GLN A 172 2.00 16.15 4.47
CA GLN A 172 0.60 15.82 4.68
C GLN A 172 0.46 14.33 5.02
N ALA A 173 -0.33 14.03 6.04
CA ALA A 173 -0.80 12.68 6.24
C ALA A 173 -1.70 12.33 5.05
N GLU A 174 -1.35 11.28 4.33
CA GLU A 174 -2.17 10.75 3.24
C GLU A 174 -3.14 9.74 3.84
N GLU A 175 -4.42 9.83 3.45
CA GLU A 175 -5.46 8.91 3.87
C GLU A 175 -6.22 8.40 2.65
N GLY A 176 -6.69 7.17 2.74
CA GLY A 176 -7.44 6.57 1.65
C GLY A 176 -8.25 5.37 2.09
N VAL A 177 -9.06 4.88 1.16
CA VAL A 177 -9.88 3.69 1.37
C VAL A 177 -9.71 2.78 0.17
N VAL A 178 -9.15 1.59 0.40
CA VAL A 178 -9.13 0.53 -0.60
C VAL A 178 -10.42 -0.27 -0.49
N ARG A 179 -11.07 -0.47 -1.64
CA ARG A 179 -12.23 -1.36 -1.78
C ARG A 179 -11.97 -2.31 -2.92
N ILE A 180 -12.11 -3.60 -2.63
CA ILE A 180 -11.88 -4.65 -3.61
C ILE A 180 -13.25 -5.26 -3.94
N LYS A 181 -13.67 -5.14 -5.20
CA LYS A 181 -14.89 -5.80 -5.68
C LYS A 181 -14.61 -7.30 -5.86
N PRO A 182 -15.55 -8.20 -5.52
CA PRO A 182 -15.32 -9.66 -5.64
C PRO A 182 -14.88 -10.08 -7.05
N VAL A 183 -15.54 -9.57 -8.09
CA VAL A 183 -15.18 -9.86 -9.49
C VAL A 183 -13.72 -9.49 -9.81
N LYS A 184 -13.24 -8.37 -9.27
CA LYS A 184 -11.85 -7.92 -9.46
C LYS A 184 -10.88 -8.78 -8.65
N LEU A 185 -11.26 -9.19 -7.44
CA LEU A 185 -10.48 -10.11 -6.61
C LEU A 185 -10.26 -11.45 -7.33
N PHE A 186 -11.32 -12.06 -7.86
CA PHE A 186 -11.21 -13.30 -8.64
C PHE A 186 -10.30 -13.13 -9.86
N SER A 187 -10.49 -12.06 -10.64
CA SER A 187 -9.62 -11.78 -11.79
C SER A 187 -8.15 -11.64 -11.40
N GLN A 188 -7.86 -10.98 -10.27
CA GLN A 188 -6.49 -10.82 -9.77
C GLN A 188 -5.89 -12.13 -9.28
N ILE A 189 -6.66 -12.99 -8.61
CA ILE A 189 -6.19 -14.31 -8.19
C ILE A 189 -5.88 -15.16 -9.42
N SER A 190 -6.75 -15.17 -10.43
CA SER A 190 -6.51 -15.90 -11.67
C SER A 190 -5.28 -15.39 -12.41
N GLU A 191 -5.10 -14.07 -12.52
CA GLU A 191 -3.93 -13.46 -13.16
C GLU A 191 -2.64 -13.77 -12.38
N MET A 192 -2.69 -13.69 -11.04
CA MET A 192 -1.59 -14.03 -10.15
C MET A 192 -1.16 -15.50 -10.33
N LEU A 193 -2.12 -16.43 -10.39
CA LEU A 193 -1.86 -17.85 -10.63
C LEU A 193 -1.28 -18.09 -12.04
N GLN A 194 -1.78 -17.40 -13.06
CA GLN A 194 -1.22 -17.48 -14.43
C GLN A 194 0.21 -16.95 -14.51
N LYS A 195 0.52 -15.88 -13.77
CA LYS A 195 1.86 -15.29 -13.69
C LYS A 195 2.79 -16.01 -12.71
N ASN A 196 2.28 -16.99 -11.97
CA ASN A 196 2.99 -17.69 -10.90
C ASN A 196 3.55 -16.75 -9.82
N GLU A 197 2.78 -15.70 -9.51
CA GLU A 197 3.11 -14.74 -8.45
C GLU A 197 2.58 -15.23 -7.10
N PRO A 198 3.30 -15.00 -5.99
CA PRO A 198 2.85 -15.46 -4.66
C PRO A 198 1.79 -14.55 -4.03
N SER A 199 1.60 -13.34 -4.54
CA SER A 199 0.74 -12.32 -3.94
C SER A 199 0.37 -11.25 -4.96
N PHE A 200 -0.77 -10.60 -4.79
CA PHE A 200 -1.10 -9.36 -5.50
C PHE A 200 -1.05 -8.18 -4.54
N SER A 201 -0.77 -6.99 -5.06
CA SER A 201 -0.62 -5.77 -4.25
C SER A 201 -1.40 -4.59 -4.81
N TYR A 202 -1.84 -3.70 -3.92
CA TYR A 202 -2.52 -2.45 -4.22
C TYR A 202 -1.65 -1.28 -3.79
N MET A 203 -1.31 -0.41 -4.73
CA MET A 203 -0.60 0.83 -4.41
C MET A 203 -1.53 1.79 -3.68
N LEU A 204 -1.11 2.21 -2.49
CA LEU A 204 -1.84 3.17 -1.65
C LEU A 204 -1.41 4.59 -2.00
N MET A 205 -0.10 4.81 -2.10
CA MET A 205 0.50 6.10 -2.46
C MET A 205 1.89 5.91 -3.09
N GLU A 206 2.30 6.86 -3.94
CA GLU A 206 3.62 6.87 -4.59
C GLU A 206 4.65 7.68 -3.81
N ASP A 207 4.29 8.87 -3.32
CA ASP A 207 5.17 9.73 -2.52
C ASP A 207 4.37 10.73 -1.68
N PHE A 208 5.00 11.31 -0.65
CA PHE A 208 4.36 12.28 0.23
C PHE A 208 4.33 13.67 -0.40
N ARG A 209 3.16 14.31 -0.39
CA ARG A 209 3.03 15.72 -0.78
C ARG A 209 3.43 16.64 0.37
N GLN A 210 4.26 17.64 0.06
CA GLN A 210 4.56 18.71 1.02
C GLN A 210 3.27 19.46 1.35
N LYS A 211 3.01 19.67 2.64
CA LYS A 211 1.86 20.42 3.11
C LYS A 211 2.06 21.86 2.66
N GLU A 212 1.29 22.29 1.66
CA GLU A 212 1.19 23.71 1.35
C GLU A 212 0.81 24.41 2.66
N LYS A 213 1.68 25.33 3.12
CA LYS A 213 1.39 26.18 4.27
C LYS A 213 0.16 27.00 3.91
N LYS A 214 -1.03 26.48 4.25
CA LYS A 214 -2.21 27.31 4.41
C LYS A 214 -1.81 28.37 5.42
N LYS A 215 -1.56 29.60 4.93
CA LYS A 215 -1.54 30.77 5.79
C LYS A 215 -2.83 30.68 6.60
N GLU A 216 -2.69 30.44 7.89
CA GLU A 216 -3.77 30.59 8.84
C GLU A 216 -4.21 32.05 8.77
N GLU A 217 -5.17 32.34 7.88
CA GLU A 217 -6.00 33.52 8.02
C GLU A 217 -6.78 33.30 9.30
N ARG A 218 -6.20 33.79 10.40
CA ARG A 218 -6.87 33.96 11.68
C ARG A 218 -8.28 34.47 11.39
N GLN A 219 -9.26 33.68 11.78
CA GLN A 219 -10.67 34.06 11.78
C GLN A 219 -10.87 35.24 12.74
N GLN A 220 -10.54 36.45 12.28
CA GLN A 220 -11.11 37.65 12.86
C GLN A 220 -12.49 37.80 12.22
N LYS A 221 -13.53 37.54 13.02
CA LYS A 221 -14.90 37.98 12.76
C LYS A 221 -14.85 39.48 12.41
N ARG A 222 -14.76 39.80 11.13
CA ARG A 222 -14.99 41.14 10.62
C ARG A 222 -16.42 41.18 10.12
N VAL A 223 -17.19 42.03 10.80
CA VAL A 223 -18.53 42.47 10.46
C VAL A 223 -18.60 42.73 8.95
N VAL A 224 -19.54 42.05 8.30
CA VAL A 224 -19.85 42.20 6.88
C VAL A 224 -20.29 43.65 6.66
N LEU A 225 -19.42 44.45 6.06
CA LEU A 225 -19.85 45.58 5.24
C LEU A 225 -19.75 45.12 3.80
N GLU A 226 -20.92 44.86 3.21
CA GLU A 226 -21.06 44.67 1.78
C GLU A 226 -20.49 45.88 1.04
N LYS A 227 -19.46 45.64 0.24
CA LYS A 227 -19.01 46.57 -0.79
C LYS A 227 -19.23 45.91 -2.16
N PRO A 228 -19.64 46.70 -3.16
CA PRO A 228 -20.31 46.23 -4.36
C PRO A 228 -19.36 45.44 -5.29
N PRO A 229 -19.90 44.64 -6.23
CA PRO A 229 -19.11 43.70 -7.01
C PRO A 229 -18.21 44.43 -8.00
N ALA A 230 -16.98 44.71 -7.61
CA ALA A 230 -15.97 45.25 -8.50
C ALA A 230 -15.33 44.10 -9.30
N SER A 231 -15.86 43.93 -10.51
CA SER A 231 -15.21 43.32 -11.68
C SER A 231 -14.75 41.85 -11.55
N HIS A 232 -15.67 40.93 -11.82
CA HIS A 232 -15.36 39.55 -12.25
C HIS A 232 -14.53 39.48 -13.54
N PHE A 233 -14.26 40.61 -14.20
CA PHE A 233 -13.54 40.67 -15.48
C PHE A 233 -12.03 40.43 -15.37
N SER A 234 -11.41 40.71 -14.21
CA SER A 234 -9.95 40.63 -14.06
C SER A 234 -9.42 39.25 -13.67
N LYS A 235 -10.28 38.30 -13.26
CA LYS A 235 -9.91 36.89 -12.99
C LYS A 235 -10.16 35.94 -14.16
N LEU A 236 -10.86 36.40 -15.21
CA LEU A 236 -11.16 35.59 -16.41
C LEU A 236 -9.92 35.25 -17.26
N LEU A 237 -8.77 35.88 -17.01
CA LEU A 237 -7.54 35.77 -17.81
C LEU A 237 -6.44 34.90 -17.18
N THR A 238 -6.68 34.28 -16.02
CA THR A 238 -5.63 33.53 -15.29
C THR A 238 -5.71 32.01 -15.45
N ASP A 239 -6.83 31.47 -15.93
CA ASP A 239 -6.97 30.04 -16.17
C ASP A 239 -6.57 29.71 -17.62
N ALA A 240 -5.58 28.83 -17.79
CA ALA A 240 -5.13 28.39 -19.10
C ALA A 240 -6.25 27.65 -19.86
N PRO A 241 -6.32 27.79 -21.21
CA PRO A 241 -7.29 27.06 -22.03
C PRO A 241 -7.09 25.55 -21.88
N ARG A 242 -8.20 24.82 -21.67
CA ARG A 242 -8.20 23.36 -21.52
C ARG A 242 -8.72 22.69 -22.78
N TYR A 243 -7.98 21.72 -23.29
CA TYR A 243 -8.44 20.88 -24.40
C TYR A 243 -9.57 19.93 -23.97
N GLU A 244 -9.46 19.37 -22.76
CA GLU A 244 -10.44 18.45 -22.17
C GLU A 244 -11.00 19.04 -20.87
N LEU A 245 -12.33 19.02 -20.74
CA LEU A 245 -13.06 19.48 -19.57
C LEU A 245 -13.90 18.33 -19.01
N ASP A 246 -13.49 17.80 -17.87
CA ASP A 246 -14.25 16.80 -17.12
C ASP A 246 -15.26 17.47 -16.19
N LEU A 247 -16.55 17.22 -16.42
CA LEU A 247 -17.66 17.76 -15.64
C LEU A 247 -18.15 16.80 -14.56
N HIS A 248 -17.53 15.65 -14.32
CA HIS A 248 -17.91 14.81 -13.17
C HIS A 248 -17.75 15.60 -11.87
N ILE A 249 -18.78 15.61 -11.03
CA ILE A 249 -18.84 16.49 -9.85
C ILE A 249 -17.68 16.23 -8.88
N GLU A 250 -17.20 14.98 -8.81
CA GLU A 250 -16.04 14.53 -8.06
C GLU A 250 -14.74 15.23 -8.48
N LYS A 251 -14.67 15.77 -9.70
CA LYS A 251 -13.53 16.55 -10.21
C LYS A 251 -13.67 18.04 -9.94
N LEU A 252 -14.88 18.52 -9.66
CA LEU A 252 -15.19 19.94 -9.51
C LEU A 252 -15.23 20.40 -8.04
N VAL A 253 -15.59 19.50 -7.12
CA VAL A 253 -15.67 19.79 -5.68
C VAL A 253 -14.91 18.77 -4.85
N SER A 254 -14.37 19.20 -3.71
CA SER A 254 -13.64 18.34 -2.78
C SER A 254 -14.55 17.46 -1.92
N SER A 255 -15.83 17.81 -1.77
CA SER A 255 -16.84 17.01 -1.08
C SER A 255 -18.21 17.23 -1.68
N ILE A 256 -18.98 16.15 -1.81
CA ILE A 256 -20.35 16.12 -2.34
C ILE A 256 -21.37 16.13 -1.19
N GLN A 257 -20.92 16.01 0.06
CA GLN A 257 -21.79 15.87 1.22
C GLN A 257 -22.63 17.14 1.44
N GLY A 258 -23.95 16.99 1.37
CA GLY A 258 -24.91 18.09 1.55
C GLY A 258 -25.34 18.80 0.25
N LEU A 259 -24.78 18.44 -0.91
CA LEU A 259 -25.23 18.97 -2.19
C LEU A 259 -26.45 18.20 -2.70
N SER A 260 -27.49 18.92 -3.12
CA SER A 260 -28.58 18.33 -3.86
C SER A 260 -28.17 18.06 -5.31
N ASN A 261 -28.94 17.23 -6.03
CA ASN A 261 -28.72 17.00 -7.46
C ASN A 261 -28.80 18.30 -8.29
N ALA A 262 -29.62 19.26 -7.85
CA ALA A 262 -29.73 20.56 -8.51
C ALA A 262 -28.46 21.40 -8.29
N ASP A 263 -27.90 21.37 -7.08
CA ASP A 263 -26.68 22.12 -6.75
C ASP A 263 -25.47 21.56 -7.52
N MET A 264 -25.37 20.23 -7.59
CA MET A 264 -24.33 19.57 -8.39
C MET A 264 -24.41 19.96 -9.86
N LEU A 265 -25.62 19.93 -10.44
CA LEU A 265 -25.83 20.32 -11.83
C LEU A 265 -25.49 21.81 -12.05
N ALA A 266 -25.86 22.69 -11.13
CA ALA A 266 -25.53 24.12 -11.22
C ALA A 266 -24.01 24.35 -11.25
N ILE A 267 -23.26 23.70 -10.35
CA ILE A 267 -21.79 23.79 -10.30
C ILE A 267 -21.16 23.29 -11.61
N GLN A 268 -21.67 22.20 -12.16
CA GLN A 268 -21.19 21.63 -13.42
C GLN A 268 -21.41 22.59 -14.60
N LEU A 269 -22.59 23.20 -14.69
CA LEU A 269 -22.92 24.15 -15.76
C LEU A 269 -22.18 25.48 -15.62
N GLU A 270 -22.00 25.99 -14.40
CA GLU A 270 -21.20 27.19 -14.16
C GLU A 270 -19.74 26.97 -14.57
N THR A 271 -19.19 25.79 -14.24
CA THR A 271 -17.84 25.40 -14.66
C THR A 271 -17.73 25.32 -16.18
N LEU A 272 -18.70 24.69 -16.84
CA LEU A 272 -18.75 24.63 -18.30
C LEU A 272 -18.75 26.03 -18.92
N GLN A 273 -19.63 26.92 -18.45
CA GLN A 273 -19.73 28.28 -18.98
C GLN A 273 -18.41 29.05 -18.84
N LYS A 274 -17.75 28.91 -17.69
CA LYS A 274 -16.44 29.53 -17.44
C LYS A 274 -15.39 29.08 -18.46
N PHE A 275 -15.22 27.77 -18.63
CA PHE A 275 -14.19 27.23 -19.52
C PHE A 275 -14.53 27.41 -21.00
N LEU A 276 -15.81 27.44 -21.35
CA LEU A 276 -16.26 27.78 -22.70
C LEU A 276 -15.85 29.21 -23.07
N ASN A 277 -16.03 30.17 -22.14
CA ASN A 277 -15.61 31.56 -22.34
C ASN A 277 -14.09 31.69 -22.49
N ILE A 278 -13.31 30.94 -21.68
CA ILE A 278 -11.85 30.92 -21.77
C ILE A 278 -11.42 30.36 -23.14
N ALA A 279 -11.98 29.24 -23.58
CA ALA A 279 -11.66 28.64 -24.87
C ALA A 279 -11.94 29.59 -26.05
N ILE A 280 -13.07 30.31 -26.00
CA ILE A 280 -13.43 31.33 -26.99
C ILE A 280 -12.43 32.49 -26.95
N SER A 281 -12.12 33.02 -25.76
CA SER A 281 -11.17 34.13 -25.60
C SER A 281 -9.76 33.78 -26.10
N HIS A 282 -9.35 32.53 -25.94
CA HIS A 282 -8.06 32.01 -26.41
C HIS A 282 -8.07 31.53 -27.86
N LYS A 283 -9.19 31.72 -28.58
CA LYS A 283 -9.36 31.26 -29.97
C LYS A 283 -9.03 29.77 -30.16
N GLN A 284 -9.43 28.94 -29.22
CA GLN A 284 -9.19 27.49 -29.28
C GLN A 284 -9.98 26.88 -30.43
N ASP A 285 -9.37 26.02 -31.25
CA ASP A 285 -10.05 25.42 -32.40
C ASP A 285 -11.10 24.38 -32.00
N ARG A 286 -10.79 23.60 -30.95
CA ARG A 286 -11.63 22.49 -30.47
C ARG A 286 -11.49 22.23 -28.98
N MET A 287 -12.55 21.77 -28.34
CA MET A 287 -12.62 21.37 -26.93
C MET A 287 -13.43 20.07 -26.78
N VAL A 288 -13.06 19.21 -25.83
CA VAL A 288 -13.79 17.99 -25.48
C VAL A 288 -14.40 18.15 -24.10
N ILE A 289 -15.72 17.96 -23.99
CA ILE A 289 -16.46 18.05 -22.73
C ILE A 289 -16.87 16.64 -22.31
N ILE A 290 -16.45 16.18 -21.14
CA ILE A 290 -16.76 14.85 -20.61
C ILE A 290 -17.88 15.02 -19.57
N HIS A 291 -19.07 14.50 -19.87
CA HIS A 291 -20.26 14.60 -19.02
C HIS A 291 -20.73 13.22 -18.49
N GLY A 292 -20.08 12.14 -18.92
CA GLY A 292 -20.41 10.77 -18.52
C GLY A 292 -21.62 10.17 -19.25
N LEU A 293 -21.84 8.87 -19.01
CA LEU A 293 -22.85 8.03 -19.67
C LEU A 293 -24.20 7.94 -18.93
N GLY A 294 -24.42 8.75 -17.90
CA GLY A 294 -25.57 8.63 -16.98
C GLY A 294 -26.95 8.81 -17.64
N LYS A 295 -27.94 9.30 -16.89
CA LYS A 295 -29.33 9.46 -17.36
C LYS A 295 -29.53 10.49 -18.49
N GLY A 296 -28.46 11.13 -19.00
CA GLY A 296 -28.52 12.12 -20.08
C GLY A 296 -28.78 13.57 -19.65
N VAL A 297 -29.20 13.82 -18.40
CA VAL A 297 -29.56 15.18 -17.94
C VAL A 297 -28.42 16.21 -18.13
N LEU A 298 -27.20 15.90 -17.68
CA LEU A 298 -26.06 16.80 -17.83
C LEU A 298 -25.68 16.99 -19.31
N LYS A 299 -25.73 15.93 -20.12
CA LYS A 299 -25.49 15.98 -21.56
C LYS A 299 -26.47 16.95 -22.24
N ASP A 300 -27.76 16.85 -21.92
CA ASP A 300 -28.79 17.67 -22.54
C ASP A 300 -28.62 19.15 -22.20
N GLU A 301 -28.28 19.48 -20.95
CA GLU A 301 -27.98 20.86 -20.54
C GLU A 301 -26.67 21.38 -21.16
N VAL A 302 -25.62 20.55 -21.27
CA VAL A 302 -24.41 20.91 -22.03
C VAL A 302 -24.77 21.24 -23.47
N HIS A 303 -25.54 20.39 -24.14
CA HIS A 303 -25.94 20.60 -25.54
C HIS A 303 -26.78 21.87 -25.70
N LYS A 304 -27.64 22.18 -24.73
CA LYS A 304 -28.42 23.42 -24.71
C LYS A 304 -27.53 24.65 -24.61
N MET A 305 -26.53 24.64 -23.72
CA MET A 305 -25.56 25.73 -23.58
C MET A 305 -24.72 25.93 -24.85
N LEU A 306 -24.26 24.83 -25.46
CA LEU A 306 -23.49 24.89 -26.71
C LEU A 306 -24.30 25.44 -27.87
N LYS A 307 -25.59 25.08 -28.00
CA LYS A 307 -26.51 25.65 -29.00
C LYS A 307 -26.72 27.15 -28.83
N GLN A 308 -26.71 27.62 -27.58
CA GLN A 308 -26.88 29.03 -27.25
C GLN A 308 -25.60 29.86 -27.42
N THR A 309 -24.45 29.21 -27.62
CA THR A 309 -23.16 29.88 -27.73
C THR A 309 -22.82 30.18 -29.19
N PRO A 310 -22.86 31.46 -29.63
CA PRO A 310 -22.73 31.81 -31.04
C PRO A 310 -21.39 31.41 -31.69
N GLN A 311 -20.32 31.30 -30.90
CA GLN A 311 -18.96 30.97 -31.34
C GLN A 311 -18.76 29.46 -31.54
N VAL A 312 -19.73 28.63 -31.17
CA VAL A 312 -19.70 27.20 -31.48
C VAL A 312 -20.07 27.00 -32.95
N LYS A 313 -19.18 26.38 -33.73
CA LYS A 313 -19.39 26.04 -35.14
C LYS A 313 -20.22 24.77 -35.27
N ARG A 314 -19.79 23.71 -34.57
CA ARG A 314 -20.52 22.45 -34.45
C ARG A 314 -20.13 21.76 -33.15
N PHE A 315 -20.98 20.86 -32.69
CA PHE A 315 -20.60 19.89 -31.68
C PHE A 315 -21.15 18.51 -32.05
N THR A 316 -20.39 17.47 -31.74
CA THR A 316 -20.76 16.07 -31.99
C THR A 316 -20.53 15.25 -30.72
N ASN A 317 -21.46 14.35 -30.42
CA ASN A 317 -21.23 13.31 -29.42
C ASN A 317 -20.70 12.10 -30.21
N GLU A 318 -19.39 12.06 -30.37
CA GLU A 318 -18.69 10.97 -31.06
C GLU A 318 -18.27 9.91 -30.04
N TRP A 319 -18.16 8.67 -30.51
CA TRP A 319 -17.58 7.62 -29.71
C TRP A 319 -16.08 7.90 -29.53
N GLN A 320 -15.65 8.21 -28.31
CA GLN A 320 -14.24 8.31 -27.96
C GLN A 320 -13.77 7.01 -27.33
N GLY A 321 -12.66 6.43 -27.81
CA GLY A 321 -12.15 5.14 -27.31
C GLY A 321 -11.95 5.07 -25.79
N GLN A 322 -11.66 6.19 -25.12
CA GLN A 322 -11.50 6.26 -23.66
C GLN A 322 -12.79 6.60 -22.89
N TYR A 323 -13.85 7.11 -23.56
CA TYR A 323 -15.04 7.69 -22.89
C TYR A 323 -16.39 7.21 -23.45
N GLY A 324 -16.41 6.35 -24.47
CA GLY A 324 -17.63 5.93 -25.16
C GLY A 324 -18.42 7.13 -25.70
N PHE A 325 -19.74 7.14 -25.51
CA PHE A 325 -20.65 8.25 -25.82
C PHE A 325 -20.78 9.29 -24.69
N GLY A 326 -19.87 9.25 -23.71
CA GLY A 326 -19.87 10.12 -22.52
C GLY A 326 -19.21 11.48 -22.72
N ALA A 327 -18.82 11.82 -23.95
CA ALA A 327 -18.15 13.06 -24.29
C ALA A 327 -18.81 13.79 -25.47
N THR A 328 -18.65 15.11 -25.50
CA THR A 328 -19.09 15.98 -26.59
C THR A 328 -17.89 16.78 -27.09
N VAL A 329 -17.57 16.64 -28.37
CA VAL A 329 -16.51 17.41 -29.03
C VAL A 329 -17.13 18.68 -29.60
N VAL A 330 -16.55 19.82 -29.26
CA VAL A 330 -16.97 21.15 -29.70
C VAL A 330 -15.90 21.71 -30.62
N GLN A 331 -16.31 22.24 -31.77
CA GLN A 331 -15.45 23.01 -32.66
C GLN A 331 -15.92 24.45 -32.67
N PHE A 332 -14.98 25.38 -32.52
CA PHE A 332 -15.26 26.82 -32.51
C PHE A 332 -15.09 27.42 -33.90
N LYS A 333 -15.68 28.59 -34.10
CA LYS A 333 -15.44 29.48 -35.25
C LYS A 333 -14.95 30.83 -34.72
N HIS A 334 -14.00 31.43 -35.42
CA HIS A 334 -13.34 32.68 -35.05
C HIS A 334 -13.58 33.76 -36.08
#